data_AF-A0A8X6I719-F1
#
_entry.id   AF-A0A8X6I719-F1
#
_cell.length_a   1.000
_cell.length_b   1.000
_cell.length_c   1.000
_cell.angle_alpha   90.00
_cell.angle_beta   90.00
_cell.angle_gamma   90.00
#
_symmetry.space_group_name_H-M   'P 1'
#
loop_
_entity.id
_entity.type
_entity.pdbx_description
1 polymer ?
#
loop_
_entity_poly.entity_id
_entity_poly.type
_entity_poly.pdbx_seq_one_letter_code
_entity_poly.pdbx_strand_id
1 'polypeptide(L)'
;MLFAEDLVDFVLKQYEITWTENDTGIRRFRNRLKKHFFKPEIGKAVCDLISENEVAITSSYYKLIEKGVDCIDDFRYEASITTIFHLKYGYNRLKYLELCALFCGVAGLFFQRGDETFARTVASASSQLLAYIINFSIYDKNVFRDEAWFDLLITARMISRRIKNGLSYKEDDNDDIILPYFDNYF
;
A
#
# COMPACT_ATOMS: atom_id res chain seq x y z
N MET A 1 -7.07 2.80 -9.75
CA MET A 1 -7.88 3.58 -8.78
C MET A 1 -8.68 2.67 -7.88
N LEU A 2 -9.65 1.89 -8.38
CA LEU A 2 -10.47 0.99 -7.54
C LEU A 2 -9.65 0.03 -6.66
N PHE A 3 -8.61 -0.63 -7.19
CA PHE A 3 -7.74 -1.49 -6.36
C PHE A 3 -7.12 -0.76 -5.15
N ALA A 4 -6.60 0.44 -5.34
CA ALA A 4 -5.89 1.17 -4.28
C ALA A 4 -6.86 1.69 -3.21
N GLU A 5 -8.05 2.13 -3.62
CA GLU A 5 -9.12 2.48 -2.68
C GLU A 5 -9.59 1.24 -1.90
N ASP A 6 -9.78 0.11 -2.58
CA ASP A 6 -10.17 -1.16 -1.96
C ASP A 6 -9.14 -1.62 -0.93
N LEU A 7 -7.85 -1.45 -1.24
CA LEU A 7 -6.74 -1.77 -0.35
C LEU A 7 -6.74 -0.88 0.90
N VAL A 8 -6.78 0.45 0.73
CA VAL A 8 -6.79 1.39 1.86
C VAL A 8 -8.02 1.15 2.75
N ASP A 9 -9.21 0.98 2.14
CA ASP A 9 -10.45 0.65 2.87
C ASP A 9 -10.33 -0.68 3.64
N PHE A 10 -9.78 -1.72 3.01
CA PHE A 10 -9.54 -3.01 3.66
C PHE A 10 -8.64 -2.88 4.88
N VAL A 11 -7.51 -2.17 4.73
CA VAL A 11 -6.51 -2.00 5.80
C VAL A 11 -7.09 -1.17 6.94
N LEU A 12 -7.72 -0.02 6.66
CA LEU A 12 -8.35 0.81 7.69
C LEU A 12 -9.41 0.05 8.49
N LYS A 13 -10.19 -0.81 7.83
CA LYS A 13 -11.16 -1.69 8.51
C LYS A 13 -10.52 -2.71 9.45
N GLN A 14 -9.27 -3.12 9.22
CA GLN A 14 -8.56 -3.97 10.19
C GLN A 14 -8.24 -3.24 11.49
N TYR A 15 -8.21 -1.90 11.47
CA TYR A 15 -8.01 -1.03 12.63
C TYR A 15 -9.32 -0.41 13.13
N GLU A 16 -10.47 -0.98 12.78
CA GLU A 16 -11.81 -0.48 13.15
C GLU A 16 -12.11 0.95 12.65
N ILE A 17 -11.35 1.44 11.68
CA ILE A 17 -11.55 2.76 11.08
C ILE A 17 -12.51 2.63 9.90
N THR A 18 -13.57 3.43 9.95
CA THR A 18 -14.55 3.50 8.87
C THR A 18 -14.23 4.67 7.94
N TRP A 19 -13.68 4.37 6.76
CA TRP A 19 -13.45 5.36 5.71
C TRP A 19 -14.71 5.50 4.81
N THR A 20 -15.75 6.12 5.37
CA THR A 20 -17.03 6.34 4.70
C THR A 20 -17.04 7.62 3.88
N GLU A 21 -16.95 7.44 2.56
CA GLU A 21 -17.86 8.06 1.59
C GLU A 21 -18.16 7.01 0.52
N ASN A 22 -19.12 6.12 0.76
CA ASN A 22 -19.57 5.15 -0.24
C ASN A 22 -20.39 5.81 -1.37
N ASP A 23 -20.86 7.04 -1.14
CA ASP A 23 -21.81 7.73 -1.99
C ASP A 23 -21.20 8.89 -2.77
N THR A 24 -19.88 8.98 -2.97
CA THR A 24 -19.26 10.02 -3.81
C THR A 24 -18.20 9.42 -4.75
N GLY A 25 -17.98 10.05 -5.91
CA GLY A 25 -16.89 9.71 -6.83
C GLY A 25 -16.95 8.32 -7.49
N ILE A 26 -15.77 7.77 -7.78
CA ILE A 26 -15.59 6.49 -8.50
C ILE A 26 -16.19 5.29 -7.74
N ARG A 27 -16.34 5.39 -6.41
CA ARG A 27 -16.97 4.35 -5.56
C ARG A 27 -18.43 4.08 -5.91
N ARG A 28 -19.18 5.06 -6.41
CA ARG A 28 -20.55 4.84 -6.91
C ARG A 28 -20.61 3.84 -8.07
N PHE A 29 -19.54 3.78 -8.88
CA PHE A 29 -19.46 2.86 -10.01
C PHE A 29 -19.04 1.45 -9.57
N ARG A 30 -18.59 1.27 -8.32
CA ARG A 30 -18.16 -0.01 -7.74
C ARG A 30 -19.29 -1.04 -7.75
N ASN A 31 -20.51 -0.63 -7.38
CA ASN A 31 -21.72 -1.48 -7.42
C ASN A 31 -22.15 -1.92 -8.82
N ARG A 32 -21.58 -1.31 -9.87
CA ARG A 32 -21.89 -1.64 -11.28
C ARG A 32 -20.87 -2.57 -11.92
N LEU A 33 -19.77 -2.90 -11.23
CA LEU A 33 -18.73 -3.77 -11.75
C LEU A 33 -19.01 -5.23 -11.35
N LYS A 34 -19.11 -6.11 -12.36
CA LYS A 34 -19.40 -7.54 -12.17
C LYS A 34 -18.27 -8.33 -11.51
N LYS A 35 -17.03 -7.81 -11.50
CA LYS A 35 -15.85 -8.45 -10.90
C LYS A 35 -14.98 -7.41 -10.21
N HIS A 36 -14.73 -7.62 -8.92
CA HIS A 36 -13.67 -6.93 -8.19
C HIS A 36 -12.37 -7.72 -8.31
N PHE A 37 -11.29 -7.02 -8.62
CA PHE A 37 -9.96 -7.61 -8.76
C PHE A 37 -9.14 -7.57 -7.46
N PHE A 38 -9.63 -6.90 -6.41
CA PHE A 38 -8.94 -6.85 -5.12
C PHE A 38 -8.88 -8.25 -4.49
N LYS A 39 -7.67 -8.64 -4.07
CA LYS A 39 -7.40 -9.90 -3.37
C LYS A 39 -7.10 -9.58 -1.90
N PRO A 40 -7.92 -10.05 -0.94
CA PRO A 40 -7.72 -9.77 0.48
C PRO A 40 -6.35 -10.17 1.01
N GLU A 41 -5.70 -11.16 0.42
CA GLU A 41 -4.34 -11.57 0.79
C GLU A 41 -3.31 -10.44 0.61
N ILE A 42 -3.49 -9.57 -0.39
CA ILE A 42 -2.64 -8.39 -0.56
C ILE A 42 -2.87 -7.43 0.62
N GLY A 43 -4.12 -7.20 0.99
CA GLY A 43 -4.46 -6.36 2.16
C GLY A 43 -3.89 -6.90 3.47
N LYS A 44 -3.93 -8.22 3.67
CA LYS A 44 -3.33 -8.87 4.84
C LYS A 44 -1.81 -8.68 4.89
N ALA A 45 -1.12 -8.90 3.78
CA ALA A 45 0.33 -8.67 3.72
C ALA A 45 0.70 -7.21 4.00
N VAL A 46 -0.13 -6.26 3.55
CA VAL A 46 0.05 -4.84 3.88
C VAL A 46 -0.15 -4.58 5.38
N CYS A 47 -1.11 -5.23 6.04
CA CYS A 47 -1.25 -5.15 7.50
C CYS A 47 -0.04 -5.75 8.23
N ASP A 48 0.44 -6.91 7.78
CA ASP A 48 1.66 -7.54 8.32
C ASP A 48 2.86 -6.58 8.21
N LEU A 49 3.03 -5.94 7.04
CA LEU A 49 4.07 -4.94 6.83
C LEU A 49 3.91 -3.70 7.71
N ILE A 50 2.68 -3.25 7.99
CA ILE A 50 2.46 -2.14 8.93
C ILE A 50 2.95 -2.54 10.32
N SER A 51 2.60 -3.74 10.80
CA SER A 51 3.06 -4.25 12.09
C SER A 51 4.57 -4.37 12.16
N GLU A 52 5.22 -4.92 11.12
CA GLU A 52 6.68 -5.06 11.08
C GLU A 52 7.44 -3.72 10.96
N ASN A 53 6.78 -2.66 10.46
CA ASN A 53 7.39 -1.35 10.26
C ASN A 53 6.77 -0.24 11.13
N GLU A 54 6.07 -0.60 12.21
CA GLU A 54 5.31 0.32 13.04
C GLU A 54 6.14 1.54 13.47
N VAL A 55 7.37 1.32 13.94
CA VAL A 55 8.28 2.38 14.37
C VAL A 55 8.61 3.36 13.24
N ALA A 56 8.89 2.85 12.04
CA ALA A 56 9.25 3.68 10.89
C ALA A 56 8.04 4.47 10.35
N ILE A 57 6.88 3.85 10.31
CA ILE A 57 5.61 4.48 9.91
C ILE A 57 5.23 5.58 10.91
N THR A 58 5.31 5.28 12.21
CA THR A 58 5.03 6.23 13.28
C THR A 58 5.99 7.42 13.24
N SER A 59 7.30 7.17 13.03
CA SER A 59 8.28 8.24 12.84
C SER A 59 7.96 9.10 11.61
N SER A 60 7.52 8.49 10.51
CA SER A 60 7.14 9.23 9.30
C SER A 60 5.92 10.12 9.54
N TYR A 61 4.91 9.62 10.26
CA TYR A 61 3.76 10.41 10.68
C TYR A 61 4.18 11.62 11.54
N TYR A 62 5.00 11.42 12.58
CA TYR A 62 5.44 12.53 13.42
C TYR A 62 6.25 13.57 12.65
N LYS A 63 7.09 13.17 11.69
CA LYS A 63 7.79 14.11 10.80
C LYS A 63 6.84 14.97 9.96
N LEU A 64 5.71 14.41 9.50
CA LEU A 64 4.69 15.20 8.81
C LEU A 64 4.07 16.24 9.76
N ILE A 65 3.82 15.86 11.02
CA ILE A 65 3.29 16.80 12.02
C ILE A 65 4.31 17.89 12.36
N GLU A 66 5.58 17.55 12.55
CA GLU A 66 6.66 18.51 12.82
C GLU A 66 6.86 19.52 11.68
N LYS A 67 6.66 19.07 10.44
CA LYS A 67 6.67 19.92 9.24
C LYS A 67 5.44 20.83 9.11
N GLY A 68 4.44 20.67 9.98
CA GLY A 68 3.21 21.44 9.93
C GLY A 68 2.27 21.02 8.80
N VAL A 69 2.32 19.76 8.35
CA VAL A 69 1.40 19.25 7.32
C VAL A 69 -0.02 19.21 7.88
N ASP A 70 -0.81 20.22 7.50
CA ASP A 70 -2.22 20.39 7.91
C ASP A 70 -3.18 20.51 6.71
N CYS A 71 -2.63 20.54 5.49
CA CYS A 71 -3.41 20.60 4.26
C CYS A 71 -3.04 19.45 3.29
N ILE A 72 -3.95 19.18 2.35
CA ILE A 72 -3.83 18.03 1.46
C ILE A 72 -2.69 18.17 0.44
N ASP A 73 -2.35 19.40 0.06
CA ASP A 73 -1.32 19.66 -0.93
C ASP A 73 0.08 19.45 -0.33
N ASP A 74 0.30 19.85 0.93
CA ASP A 74 1.53 19.56 1.65
C ASP A 74 1.72 18.06 1.87
N PHE A 75 0.65 17.35 2.23
CA PHE A 75 0.69 15.90 2.35
C PHE A 75 1.09 15.24 1.01
N ARG A 76 0.45 15.64 -0.09
CA ARG A 76 0.78 15.12 -1.43
C ARG A 76 2.22 15.41 -1.83
N TYR A 77 2.72 16.60 -1.52
CA TYR A 77 4.10 16.98 -1.78
C TYR A 77 5.09 16.06 -1.03
N GLU A 78 4.92 15.92 0.28
CA GLU A 78 5.78 15.08 1.13
C GLU A 78 5.70 13.59 0.78
N ALA A 79 4.49 13.08 0.49
CA ALA A 79 4.29 11.71 0.05
C ALA A 79 4.93 11.45 -1.32
N SER A 80 4.89 12.43 -2.24
CA SER A 80 5.56 12.33 -3.54
C SER A 80 7.07 12.30 -3.41
N ILE A 81 7.66 13.16 -2.57
CA ILE A 81 9.10 13.13 -2.26
C ILE A 81 9.49 11.76 -1.71
N THR A 82 8.74 11.25 -0.73
CA THR A 82 8.99 9.94 -0.13
C THR A 82 8.95 8.84 -1.17
N THR A 83 7.97 8.87 -2.07
CA THR A 83 7.84 7.92 -3.18
C THR A 83 9.06 7.94 -4.11
N ILE A 84 9.52 9.14 -4.49
CA ILE A 84 10.68 9.30 -5.38
C ILE A 84 11.93 8.68 -4.76
N PHE A 85 12.20 8.93 -3.48
CA PHE A 85 13.35 8.34 -2.81
C PHE A 85 13.22 6.84 -2.64
N HIS A 86 12.03 6.36 -2.27
CA HIS A 86 11.78 4.94 -2.06
C HIS A 86 11.91 4.12 -3.37
N LEU A 87 11.48 4.70 -4.49
CA LEU A 87 11.54 4.10 -5.83
C LEU A 87 12.71 4.62 -6.68
N LYS A 88 13.75 5.19 -6.06
CA LYS A 88 14.91 5.78 -6.77
C LYS A 88 15.55 4.84 -7.79
N TYR A 89 15.55 3.53 -7.50
CA TYR A 89 16.12 2.50 -8.37
C TYR A 89 15.06 1.75 -9.20
N GLY A 90 13.90 2.37 -9.40
CA GLY A 90 12.80 1.80 -10.16
C GLY A 90 11.74 1.10 -9.30
N TYR A 91 10.68 0.68 -9.99
CA TYR A 91 9.56 -0.03 -9.39
C TYR A 91 9.95 -1.48 -9.05
N ASN A 92 9.68 -1.90 -7.82
CA ASN A 92 9.68 -3.29 -7.39
C ASN A 92 8.37 -3.54 -6.62
N ARG A 93 7.77 -4.73 -6.78
CA ARG A 93 6.52 -5.16 -6.15
C ARG A 93 6.62 -5.13 -4.61
N LEU A 94 7.74 -5.53 -4.03
CA LEU A 94 8.01 -5.43 -2.59
C LEU A 94 7.98 -3.97 -2.15
N LYS A 95 8.77 -3.09 -2.79
CA LYS A 95 8.80 -1.65 -2.50
C LYS A 95 7.43 -0.99 -2.67
N TYR A 96 6.66 -1.43 -3.66
CA TYR A 96 5.29 -0.95 -3.83
C TYR A 96 4.38 -1.38 -2.67
N LEU A 97 4.51 -2.62 -2.17
CA LEU A 97 3.79 -3.08 -0.98
C LEU A 97 4.25 -2.37 0.30
N GLU A 98 5.54 -2.03 0.41
CA GLU A 98 6.07 -1.19 1.50
C GLU A 98 5.47 0.22 1.46
N LEU A 99 5.35 0.84 0.28
CA LEU A 99 4.65 2.12 0.12
C LEU A 99 3.16 2.00 0.44
N CYS A 100 2.51 0.89 0.06
CA CYS A 100 1.13 0.62 0.47
C CYS A 100 1.01 0.62 2.00
N ALA A 101 1.91 -0.09 2.69
CA ALA A 101 1.94 -0.16 4.14
C ALA A 101 2.18 1.22 4.77
N LEU A 102 3.17 1.97 4.28
CA LEU A 102 3.47 3.31 4.75
C LEU A 102 2.26 4.24 4.62
N PHE A 103 1.65 4.34 3.45
CA PHE A 103 0.55 5.27 3.20
C PHE A 103 -0.76 4.87 3.87
N CYS A 104 -1.03 3.57 4.02
CA CYS A 104 -2.18 3.10 4.79
C CYS A 104 -1.96 3.31 6.29
N GLY A 105 -0.77 3.01 6.80
CA GLY A 105 -0.42 3.18 8.21
C GLY A 105 -0.45 4.64 8.64
N VAL A 106 0.16 5.54 7.85
CA VAL A 106 0.09 6.99 8.09
C VAL A 106 -1.35 7.49 8.06
N ALA A 107 -2.17 7.06 7.10
CA ALA A 107 -3.59 7.42 7.07
C ALA A 107 -4.31 6.95 8.35
N GLY A 108 -4.05 5.73 8.82
CA GLY A 108 -4.59 5.22 10.08
C GLY A 108 -4.22 6.07 11.29
N LEU A 109 -2.95 6.51 11.38
CA LEU A 109 -2.48 7.39 12.46
C LEU A 109 -3.16 8.78 12.42
N PHE A 110 -3.45 9.33 11.23
CA PHE A 110 -4.23 10.56 11.13
C PHE A 110 -5.66 10.40 11.65
N PHE A 111 -6.31 9.25 11.41
CA PHE A 111 -7.63 8.97 12.00
C PHE A 111 -7.57 8.90 13.53
N GLN A 112 -6.53 8.27 14.09
CA GLN A 112 -6.34 8.17 15.54
C GLN A 112 -6.10 9.54 16.21
N ARG A 113 -5.62 10.55 15.46
CA ARG A 113 -5.44 11.93 15.95
C ARG A 113 -6.77 12.67 16.22
N GLY A 114 -7.88 12.20 15.66
CA GLY A 114 -9.21 12.77 15.88
C GLY A 114 -9.65 13.87 14.90
N ASP A 115 -8.81 14.27 13.93
CA ASP A 115 -9.26 15.09 12.80
C ASP A 115 -9.72 14.20 11.65
N GLU A 116 -10.97 13.72 11.77
CA GLU A 116 -11.54 12.82 10.77
C GLU A 116 -11.61 13.43 9.37
N THR A 117 -11.82 14.75 9.26
CA THR A 117 -12.00 15.39 7.95
C THR A 117 -10.68 15.35 7.20
N PHE A 118 -9.59 15.80 7.83
CA PHE A 118 -8.28 15.74 7.22
C PHE A 118 -7.82 14.30 6.99
N ALA A 119 -8.03 13.39 7.96
CA ALA A 119 -7.67 11.97 7.82
C ALA A 119 -8.33 11.30 6.60
N ARG A 120 -9.61 11.60 6.32
CA ARG A 120 -10.30 11.11 5.11
C ARG A 120 -9.66 11.62 3.83
N THR A 121 -9.23 12.89 3.80
CA THR A 121 -8.52 13.44 2.64
C THR A 121 -7.15 12.80 2.45
N VAL A 122 -6.41 12.54 3.54
CA VAL A 122 -5.14 11.81 3.54
C VAL A 122 -5.34 10.39 2.99
N ALA A 123 -6.32 9.63 3.47
CA ALA A 123 -6.63 8.30 2.94
C ALA A 123 -6.96 8.32 1.44
N SER A 124 -7.72 9.32 0.99
CA SER A 124 -8.01 9.54 -0.44
C SER A 124 -6.75 9.84 -1.24
N ALA A 125 -5.90 10.76 -0.79
CA ALA A 125 -4.63 11.07 -1.46
C ALA A 125 -3.67 9.88 -1.48
N SER A 126 -3.58 9.11 -0.39
CA SER A 126 -2.83 7.85 -0.34
C SER A 126 -3.29 6.89 -1.44
N SER A 127 -4.60 6.68 -1.58
CA SER A 127 -5.15 5.80 -2.62
C SER A 127 -4.86 6.31 -4.04
N GLN A 128 -4.91 7.64 -4.25
CA GLN A 128 -4.61 8.27 -5.55
C GLN A 128 -3.13 8.11 -5.92
N LEU A 129 -2.22 8.31 -4.97
CA LEU A 129 -0.79 8.14 -5.16
C LEU A 129 -0.42 6.68 -5.46
N LEU A 130 -0.94 5.73 -4.68
CA LEU A 130 -0.73 4.30 -4.93
C LEU A 130 -1.26 3.89 -6.32
N ALA A 131 -2.46 4.36 -6.68
CA ALA A 131 -3.01 4.14 -8.00
C ALA A 131 -2.14 4.74 -9.11
N TYR A 132 -1.60 5.94 -8.90
CA TYR A 132 -0.70 6.59 -9.86
C TYR A 132 0.57 5.76 -10.06
N ILE A 133 1.24 5.34 -8.97
CA ILE A 133 2.49 4.57 -9.02
C ILE A 133 2.33 3.30 -9.83
N ILE A 134 1.29 2.49 -9.56
CA ILE A 134 1.10 1.22 -10.26
C ILE A 134 0.68 1.42 -11.73
N ASN A 135 -0.16 2.41 -12.03
CA ASN A 135 -0.57 2.68 -13.42
C ASN A 135 0.60 3.26 -14.23
N PHE A 136 1.40 4.14 -13.63
CA PHE A 136 2.61 4.66 -14.26
C PHE A 136 3.59 3.53 -14.56
N SER A 137 3.81 2.61 -13.62
CA SER A 137 4.70 1.46 -13.82
C SER A 137 4.18 0.49 -14.88
N ILE A 138 2.87 0.32 -15.02
CA ILE A 138 2.25 -0.42 -16.13
C ILE A 138 2.47 0.31 -17.47
N TYR A 139 2.27 1.63 -17.50
CA TYR A 139 2.43 2.44 -18.71
C TYR A 139 3.89 2.47 -19.19
N ASP A 140 4.83 2.61 -18.26
CA ASP A 140 6.28 2.59 -18.50
C ASP A 140 6.82 1.18 -18.81
N LYS A 141 5.94 0.17 -18.91
CA LYS A 141 6.25 -1.23 -19.20
C LYS A 141 7.18 -1.91 -18.18
N ASN A 142 7.36 -1.31 -17.00
CA ASN A 142 8.02 -1.96 -15.87
C ASN A 142 7.18 -3.11 -15.29
N VAL A 143 5.87 -3.13 -15.60
CA VAL A 143 4.94 -4.20 -15.21
C VAL A 143 4.00 -4.51 -16.38
N PHE A 144 3.87 -5.80 -16.74
CA PHE A 144 2.85 -6.21 -17.70
C PHE A 144 1.46 -6.14 -17.07
N ARG A 145 0.54 -5.42 -17.72
CA ARG A 145 -0.81 -5.14 -17.19
C ARG A 145 -1.57 -6.39 -16.71
N ASP A 146 -1.43 -7.48 -17.44
CA ASP A 146 -2.17 -8.72 -17.19
C ASP A 146 -1.54 -9.56 -16.05
N GLU A 147 -0.26 -9.35 -15.77
CA GLU A 147 0.51 -10.06 -14.74
C GLU A 147 0.66 -9.26 -13.45
N ALA A 148 0.52 -7.92 -13.54
CA ALA A 148 0.71 -6.98 -12.43
C ALA A 148 0.04 -7.43 -11.12
N TRP A 149 -1.22 -7.84 -11.20
CA TRP A 149 -2.02 -8.24 -10.04
C TRP A 149 -1.67 -9.62 -9.52
N PHE A 150 -1.28 -10.53 -10.42
CA PHE A 150 -0.88 -11.87 -10.07
C PHE A 150 0.48 -11.86 -9.37
N ASP A 151 1.44 -11.13 -9.91
CA ASP A 151 2.77 -11.02 -9.30
C ASP A 151 2.70 -10.31 -7.95
N LEU A 152 1.88 -9.25 -7.84
CA LEU A 152 1.67 -8.55 -6.58
C LEU A 152 1.08 -9.49 -5.51
N LEU A 153 0.18 -10.40 -5.90
CA LEU A 153 -0.37 -11.44 -5.03
C LEU A 153 0.69 -12.46 -4.61
N ILE A 154 1.58 -12.88 -5.52
CA ILE A 154 2.70 -13.77 -5.19
C ILE A 154 3.63 -13.11 -4.17
N THR A 155 4.05 -11.86 -4.43
CA THR A 155 4.91 -11.10 -3.51
C THR A 155 4.24 -10.94 -2.14
N ALA A 156 2.95 -10.60 -2.09
CA ALA A 156 2.20 -10.51 -0.84
C ALA A 156 2.22 -11.83 -0.05
N ARG A 157 1.97 -12.97 -0.71
CA ARG A 157 2.02 -14.28 -0.06
C ARG A 157 3.41 -14.65 0.46
N MET A 158 4.45 -14.31 -0.30
CA MET A 158 5.85 -14.50 0.11
C MET A 158 6.16 -13.70 1.38
N ILE A 159 5.79 -12.42 1.41
CA ILE A 159 5.99 -11.52 2.55
C ILE A 159 5.29 -12.07 3.80
N SER A 160 3.98 -12.33 3.71
CA SER A 160 3.22 -12.86 4.85
C SER A 160 3.80 -14.19 5.36
N ARG A 161 4.27 -15.07 4.46
CA ARG A 161 4.90 -16.33 4.87
C ARG A 161 6.22 -16.09 5.60
N ARG A 162 7.06 -15.18 5.12
CA ARG A 162 8.34 -14.84 5.76
C ARG A 162 8.11 -14.25 7.16
N ILE A 163 7.25 -13.23 7.27
CA ILE A 163 6.91 -12.58 8.54
C ILE A 163 6.35 -13.61 9.54
N LYS A 164 5.37 -14.42 9.12
CA LYS A 164 4.77 -15.44 9.99
C LYS A 164 5.78 -16.47 10.53
N ASN A 165 6.86 -16.71 9.78
CA ASN A 165 7.92 -17.62 10.17
C ASN A 165 9.08 -16.92 10.91
N GLY A 166 8.94 -15.63 11.25
CA GLY A 166 9.99 -14.84 11.89
C GLY A 166 11.21 -14.57 11.00
N LEU A 167 11.04 -14.65 9.68
CA LEU A 167 12.08 -14.39 8.69
C LEU A 167 11.98 -12.95 8.18
N SER A 168 13.12 -12.33 7.88
CA SER A 168 13.15 -11.04 7.19
C SER A 168 12.44 -11.14 5.85
N TYR A 169 11.48 -10.24 5.60
CA TYR A 169 10.83 -10.10 4.30
C TYR A 169 11.61 -9.21 3.33
N LYS A 170 12.53 -8.37 3.86
CA LYS A 170 13.46 -7.57 3.05
C LYS A 170 14.38 -8.55 2.34
N GLU A 171 14.38 -8.51 1.01
CA GLU A 171 15.23 -9.37 0.19
C GLU A 171 16.69 -9.26 0.66
N ASP A 172 17.36 -10.40 0.84
CA ASP A 172 18.77 -10.48 0.50
C ASP A 172 18.80 -10.37 -1.04
N ASP A 173 19.52 -9.41 -1.59
CA ASP A 173 19.58 -9.03 -3.03
C ASP A 173 20.12 -10.14 -3.97
N ASN A 174 19.70 -11.41 -3.83
CA ASN A 174 20.13 -12.50 -4.70
C ASN A 174 18.92 -13.23 -5.29
N ASP A 175 18.79 -13.11 -6.61
CA ASP A 175 17.81 -13.80 -7.48
C ASP A 175 17.84 -15.34 -7.35
N ASP A 176 18.81 -15.92 -6.63
CA ASP A 176 18.97 -17.37 -6.43
C ASP A 176 17.97 -18.00 -5.43
N ILE A 177 17.20 -17.21 -4.68
CA ILE A 177 16.36 -17.73 -3.58
C ILE A 177 14.94 -18.14 -4.04
N ILE A 178 14.55 -17.88 -5.30
CA ILE A 178 13.20 -18.22 -5.79
C ILE A 178 13.09 -19.70 -6.23
N LEU A 179 14.19 -20.32 -6.66
CA LEU A 179 14.18 -21.69 -7.17
C LEU A 179 13.92 -22.80 -6.12
N PRO A 180 14.42 -22.73 -4.87
CA PRO A 180 14.18 -23.80 -3.88
C PRO A 180 12.72 -23.94 -3.41
N TYR A 181 11.84 -22.97 -3.73
CA TYR A 181 10.43 -23.04 -3.35
C TYR A 181 9.57 -23.86 -4.32
N PHE A 182 10.11 -24.24 -5.50
CA PHE A 182 9.43 -25.10 -6.47
C PHE A 182 9.79 -26.59 -6.34
N ASP A 183 10.87 -26.94 -5.66
CA ASP A 183 11.34 -28.33 -5.52
C ASP A 183 10.62 -29.16 -4.43
N ASN A 184 9.65 -28.57 -3.72
CA ASN A 184 8.87 -29.28 -2.68
C ASN A 184 7.43 -29.63 -3.10
N TYR A 185 7.08 -29.52 -4.38
CA TYR A 185 5.74 -29.81 -4.90
C TYR A 185 5.69 -30.71 -6.15
N PHE A 186 6.75 -31.47 -6.42
CA PHE A 186 6.73 -32.57 -7.40
C PHE A 186 7.12 -33.89 -6.76
#